data_AF-A0A7C6DEI9-F1
#
_entry.id   AF-A0A7C6DEI9-F1
#
_cell.length_a   1.000
_cell.length_b   1.000
_cell.length_c   1.000
_cell.angle_alpha   90.00
_cell.angle_beta   90.00
_cell.angle_gamma   90.00
#
_symmetry.space_group_name_H-M   'P 1'
#
loop_
_entity.id
_entity.type
_entity.pdbx_description
1 polymer ?
#
loop_
_entity_poly.entity_id
_entity_poly.type
_entity_poly.pdbx_seq_one_letter_code
_entity_poly.pdbx_strand_id
1 'polypeptide(L)'
;KDGLARTIKLADEARKQINKIPGIKAYGKDYFISKGANNFDETKLVIKVSNLGITGFDAYKIMRDQFNIQLELSETHLILAVLSIGNTRSDIEKLVAGLKQLSKNYGNQSLKKKAAKFKYQHPETFTRPRVAYHAPKKYVKLKEALNEIAAESVMIYPPGIPLVIPGEVVTKEIVQQINYFLKEDLTVLSDSKDGYIRIIDKEEWEKFDDYKE
;
A
#
# COMPACT_ATOMS: atom_id res chain seq x y z
N LYS A 1 -17.51 20.81 19.47
CA LYS A 1 -16.10 20.87 19.93
C LYS A 1 -15.60 19.55 20.53
N ASP A 2 -16.47 18.66 21.03
CA ASP A 2 -16.05 17.38 21.68
C ASP A 2 -15.79 16.16 20.76
N GLY A 3 -16.04 16.27 19.45
CA GLY A 3 -15.96 15.12 18.54
C GLY A 3 -14.56 14.51 18.44
N LEU A 4 -13.52 15.35 18.36
CA LEU A 4 -12.14 14.87 18.25
C LEU A 4 -11.64 14.23 19.55
N ALA A 5 -11.91 14.86 20.70
CA ALA A 5 -11.54 14.31 22.01
C ALA A 5 -12.18 12.93 22.24
N ARG A 6 -13.46 12.78 21.86
CA ARG A 6 -14.15 11.48 21.86
C ARG A 6 -13.47 10.47 20.94
N THR A 7 -13.10 10.87 19.73
CA THR A 7 -12.43 10.00 18.74
C THR A 7 -11.09 9.50 19.25
N ILE A 8 -10.29 10.37 19.86
CA ILE A 8 -9.00 10.01 20.48
C ILE A 8 -9.21 8.99 21.61
N LYS A 9 -10.24 9.20 22.46
CA LYS A 9 -10.60 8.24 23.52
C LYS A 9 -11.00 6.88 22.96
N LEU A 10 -11.84 6.85 21.92
CA LEU A 10 -12.23 5.61 21.23
C LEU A 10 -11.03 4.89 20.63
N ALA A 11 -10.10 5.63 20.01
CA ALA A 11 -8.88 5.05 19.45
C ALA A 11 -7.98 4.43 20.53
N ASP A 12 -7.91 5.05 21.72
CA ASP A 12 -7.17 4.52 22.85
C ASP A 12 -7.79 3.24 23.42
N GLU A 13 -9.12 3.24 23.59
CA GLU A 13 -9.88 2.05 23.98
C GLU A 13 -9.70 0.91 22.96
N ALA A 14 -9.74 1.23 21.66
CA ALA A 14 -9.49 0.28 20.59
C ALA A 14 -8.08 -0.32 20.68
N ARG A 15 -7.03 0.52 20.80
CA ARG A 15 -5.63 0.06 20.95
C ARG A 15 -5.47 -0.89 22.13
N LYS A 16 -6.05 -0.55 23.29
CA LYS A 16 -6.02 -1.40 24.50
C LYS A 16 -6.70 -2.75 24.29
N GLN A 17 -7.82 -2.80 23.55
CA GLN A 17 -8.51 -4.05 23.25
C GLN A 17 -7.78 -4.88 22.21
N ILE A 18 -7.27 -4.26 21.14
CA ILE A 18 -6.54 -4.93 20.06
C ILE A 18 -5.25 -5.56 20.59
N ASN A 19 -4.53 -4.88 21.47
CA ASN A 19 -3.29 -5.40 22.06
C ASN A 19 -3.48 -6.60 23.01
N LYS A 20 -4.73 -6.99 23.31
CA LYS A 20 -5.06 -8.25 24.02
C LYS A 20 -5.28 -9.43 23.07
N ILE A 21 -5.31 -9.20 21.75
CA ILE A 21 -5.57 -10.23 20.74
C ILE A 21 -4.25 -10.92 20.38
N PRO A 22 -4.13 -12.26 20.53
CA PRO A 22 -2.92 -12.98 20.17
C PRO A 22 -2.50 -12.76 18.71
N GLY A 23 -1.20 -12.56 18.47
CA GLY A 23 -0.65 -12.38 17.13
C GLY A 23 -0.96 -11.02 16.46
N ILE A 24 -1.63 -10.09 17.15
CA ILE A 24 -1.91 -8.75 16.66
C ILE A 24 -1.27 -7.72 17.59
N LYS A 25 -0.78 -6.61 17.03
CA LYS A 25 -0.28 -5.48 17.82
C LYS A 25 -0.70 -4.16 17.19
N ALA A 26 -1.43 -3.34 17.94
CA ALA A 26 -1.68 -1.95 17.58
C ALA A 26 -0.58 -1.06 18.18
N TYR A 27 0.20 -0.42 17.31
CA TYR A 27 1.25 0.49 17.72
C TYR A 27 0.67 1.80 18.26
N GLY A 28 1.35 2.36 19.27
CA GLY A 28 1.01 3.64 19.88
C GLY A 28 2.18 4.61 19.81
N LYS A 29 1.99 5.79 20.39
CA LYS A 29 2.94 6.91 20.38
C LYS A 29 4.37 6.49 20.72
N ASP A 30 4.58 5.78 21.82
CA ASP A 30 5.91 5.36 22.30
C ASP A 30 6.71 4.57 21.25
N TYR A 31 6.03 3.71 20.48
CA TYR A 31 6.69 2.96 19.42
C TYR A 31 7.24 3.89 18.34
N PHE A 32 6.47 4.88 17.89
CA PHE A 32 6.90 5.79 16.84
C PHE A 32 7.96 6.79 17.33
N ILE A 33 7.84 7.29 18.56
CA ILE A 33 8.87 8.15 19.17
C ILE A 33 10.20 7.39 19.28
N SER A 34 10.18 6.11 19.69
CA SER A 34 11.39 5.26 19.73
C SER A 34 12.02 5.00 18.36
N LYS A 35 11.30 5.29 17.28
CA LYS A 35 11.75 5.17 15.88
C LYS A 35 12.12 6.53 15.26
N GLY A 36 12.18 7.59 16.06
CA GLY A 36 12.59 8.92 15.63
C GLY A 36 11.45 9.81 15.11
N ALA A 37 10.19 9.43 15.31
CA ALA A 37 9.07 10.33 14.99
C ALA A 37 8.99 11.48 16.01
N ASN A 38 8.59 12.67 15.55
CA ASN A 38 8.36 13.83 16.43
C ASN A 38 7.08 13.70 17.24
N ASN A 39 6.02 13.14 16.66
CA ASN A 39 4.73 12.92 17.31
C ASN A 39 3.96 11.78 16.61
N PHE A 40 2.76 11.46 17.10
CA PHE A 40 1.89 10.43 16.58
C PHE A 40 0.45 10.93 16.54
N ASP A 41 -0.27 10.62 15.46
CA ASP A 41 -1.71 10.91 15.35
C ASP A 41 -2.51 9.79 16.00
N GLU A 42 -3.10 10.06 17.16
CA GLU A 42 -3.80 9.07 17.97
C GLU A 42 -5.06 8.50 17.32
N THR A 43 -5.60 9.14 16.28
CA THR A 43 -6.77 8.68 15.53
C THR A 43 -6.44 7.58 14.52
N LYS A 44 -5.15 7.33 14.27
CA LYS A 44 -4.66 6.29 13.36
C LYS A 44 -4.32 5.02 14.12
N LEU A 45 -4.99 3.93 13.78
CA LEU A 45 -4.74 2.60 14.34
C LEU A 45 -3.84 1.81 13.39
N VAL A 46 -2.52 1.92 13.60
CA VAL A 46 -1.53 1.10 12.87
C VAL A 46 -1.43 -0.26 13.52
N ILE A 47 -1.94 -1.30 12.85
CA ILE A 47 -2.13 -2.63 13.41
C ILE A 47 -1.25 -3.63 12.65
N LYS A 48 -0.24 -4.18 13.33
CA LYS A 48 0.57 -5.29 12.84
C LYS A 48 -0.24 -6.59 12.90
N VAL A 49 -0.31 -7.28 11.76
CA VAL A 49 -0.99 -8.58 11.61
C VAL A 49 -0.06 -9.69 11.11
N SER A 50 1.22 -9.39 10.86
CA SER A 50 2.16 -10.33 10.25
C SER A 50 2.44 -11.60 11.08
N ASN A 51 2.01 -11.66 12.34
CA ASN A 51 2.15 -12.86 13.18
C ASN A 51 0.95 -13.81 13.04
N LEU A 52 -0.07 -13.44 12.26
CA LEU A 52 -1.23 -14.28 11.98
C LEU A 52 -1.01 -15.27 10.84
N GLY A 53 0.19 -15.41 10.30
CA GLY A 53 0.43 -16.32 9.18
C GLY A 53 -0.13 -15.83 7.82
N ILE A 54 -0.69 -14.63 7.78
CA ILE A 54 -1.24 -13.94 6.60
C ILE A 54 -0.59 -12.56 6.40
N THR A 55 -0.69 -12.00 5.20
CA THR A 55 -0.22 -10.65 4.90
C THR A 55 -1.24 -9.60 5.34
N GLY A 56 -0.82 -8.33 5.44
CA GLY A 56 -1.77 -7.24 5.66
C GLY A 56 -2.75 -7.05 4.49
N PHE A 57 -2.35 -7.42 3.27
CA PHE A 57 -3.25 -7.42 2.10
C PHE A 57 -4.37 -8.46 2.24
N ASP A 58 -4.04 -9.67 2.72
CA ASP A 58 -5.03 -10.71 3.01
C ASP A 58 -5.99 -10.23 4.11
N ALA A 59 -5.45 -9.68 5.20
CA ALA A 59 -6.23 -9.14 6.30
C ALA A 59 -7.18 -8.03 5.80
N TYR A 60 -6.70 -7.14 4.95
CA TYR A 60 -7.50 -6.07 4.35
C TYR A 60 -8.70 -6.61 3.57
N LYS A 61 -8.49 -7.58 2.69
CA LYS A 61 -9.57 -8.22 1.91
C LYS A 61 -10.55 -8.94 2.81
N ILE A 62 -10.06 -9.75 3.76
CA ILE A 62 -10.92 -10.51 4.69
C ILE A 62 -11.79 -9.57 5.54
N MET A 63 -11.20 -8.48 6.07
CA MET A 63 -11.93 -7.48 6.87
C MET A 63 -13.05 -6.82 6.06
N ARG A 64 -12.79 -6.49 4.79
CA ARG A 64 -13.82 -5.94 3.90
C ARG A 64 -14.88 -6.98 3.53
N ASP A 65 -14.48 -8.12 2.98
CA ASP A 65 -15.37 -9.06 2.30
C ASP A 65 -16.18 -9.93 3.29
N GLN A 66 -15.61 -10.27 4.45
CA GLN A 66 -16.26 -11.14 5.43
C GLN A 66 -16.84 -10.40 6.63
N PHE A 67 -16.23 -9.26 7.00
CA PHE A 67 -16.63 -8.51 8.20
C PHE A 67 -17.25 -7.14 7.89
N ASN A 68 -17.33 -6.75 6.61
CA ASN A 68 -17.85 -5.46 6.16
C ASN A 68 -17.17 -4.26 6.85
N ILE A 69 -15.85 -4.37 7.03
CA ILE A 69 -15.00 -3.34 7.63
C ILE A 69 -14.00 -2.87 6.58
N GLN A 70 -14.24 -1.66 6.07
CA GLN A 70 -13.32 -1.00 5.16
C GLN A 70 -12.17 -0.39 5.96
N LEU A 71 -10.95 -0.86 5.69
CA LEU A 71 -9.72 -0.30 6.22
C LEU A 71 -9.17 0.76 5.28
N GLU A 72 -8.33 1.65 5.78
CA GLU A 72 -7.76 2.74 4.97
C GLU A 72 -6.67 2.22 4.04
N LEU A 73 -5.69 1.50 4.61
CA LEU A 73 -4.59 0.93 3.84
C LEU A 73 -4.13 -0.40 4.44
N SER A 74 -3.33 -1.11 3.66
CA SER A 74 -2.54 -2.24 4.10
C SER A 74 -1.18 -2.22 3.44
N GLU A 75 -0.19 -2.72 4.18
CA GLU A 75 1.07 -3.16 3.63
C GLU A 75 1.25 -4.65 3.93
N THR A 76 2.37 -5.23 3.50
CA THR A 76 2.72 -6.63 3.72
C THR A 76 2.56 -7.09 5.17
N HIS A 77 2.84 -6.25 6.16
CA HIS A 77 2.87 -6.64 7.58
C HIS A 77 1.82 -5.96 8.47
N LEU A 78 1.15 -4.92 7.97
CA LEU A 78 0.27 -4.07 8.77
C LEU A 78 -0.97 -3.66 7.99
N ILE A 79 -1.99 -3.29 8.73
CA ILE A 79 -3.20 -2.63 8.24
C ILE A 79 -3.39 -1.32 9.02
N LEU A 80 -4.11 -0.38 8.43
CA LEU A 80 -4.46 0.88 9.06
C LEU A 80 -5.97 1.05 9.10
N ALA A 81 -6.49 1.33 10.29
CA ALA A 81 -7.82 1.93 10.43
C ALA A 81 -7.65 3.41 10.82
N VAL A 82 -8.37 4.30 10.13
CA VAL A 82 -8.42 5.73 10.47
C VAL A 82 -9.78 6.01 11.09
N LEU A 83 -9.77 6.59 12.29
CA LEU A 83 -11.00 6.97 12.98
C LEU A 83 -11.31 8.45 12.75
N SER A 84 -12.56 8.73 12.45
CA SER A 84 -13.13 10.06 12.29
C SER A 84 -14.14 10.37 13.39
N ILE A 85 -14.60 11.62 13.45
CA ILE A 85 -15.66 12.05 14.36
C ILE A 85 -16.99 11.28 14.18
N GLY A 86 -17.20 10.65 13.02
CA GLY A 86 -18.37 9.84 12.70
C GLY A 86 -18.33 8.43 13.29
N ASN A 87 -17.16 7.95 13.73
CA ASN A 87 -17.05 6.62 14.31
C ASN A 87 -17.65 6.57 15.71
N THR A 88 -18.35 5.46 15.97
CA THR A 88 -19.04 5.16 17.21
C THR A 88 -18.33 4.05 17.97
N ARG A 89 -18.73 3.83 19.23
CA ARG A 89 -18.26 2.68 20.01
C ARG A 89 -18.59 1.34 19.34
N SER A 90 -19.76 1.24 18.69
CA SER A 90 -20.18 0.04 17.96
C SER A 90 -19.22 -0.29 16.81
N ASP A 91 -18.69 0.73 16.12
CA ASP A 91 -17.73 0.52 15.03
C ASP A 91 -16.40 -0.05 15.56
N ILE A 92 -15.95 0.44 16.73
CA ILE A 92 -14.76 -0.09 17.41
C ILE A 92 -14.98 -1.54 17.84
N GLU A 93 -16.15 -1.86 18.38
CA GLU A 93 -16.50 -3.22 18.79
C GLU A 93 -16.52 -4.18 17.59
N LYS A 94 -17.08 -3.76 16.45
CA LYS A 94 -17.03 -4.52 15.19
C LYS A 94 -15.59 -4.73 14.71
N LEU A 95 -14.76 -3.68 14.71
CA LEU A 95 -13.34 -3.77 14.36
C LEU A 95 -12.60 -4.79 15.23
N VAL A 96 -12.75 -4.68 16.56
CA VAL A 96 -12.11 -5.59 17.52
C VAL A 96 -12.61 -7.02 17.35
N ALA A 97 -13.91 -7.21 17.11
CA ALA A 97 -14.50 -8.53 16.88
C ALA A 97 -13.96 -9.18 15.59
N GLY A 98 -13.88 -8.43 14.48
CA GLY A 98 -13.28 -8.90 13.24
C GLY A 98 -11.83 -9.32 13.40
N LEU A 99 -11.02 -8.51 14.10
CA LEU A 99 -9.62 -8.83 14.40
C LEU A 99 -9.46 -10.06 15.30
N LYS A 100 -10.36 -10.26 16.28
CA LYS A 100 -10.38 -11.47 17.11
C LYS A 100 -10.69 -12.71 16.27
N GLN A 101 -11.66 -12.63 15.36
CA GLN A 101 -11.99 -13.74 14.48
C GLN A 101 -10.84 -14.04 13.50
N LEU A 102 -10.17 -13.00 12.99
CA LEU A 102 -8.97 -13.14 12.17
C LEU A 102 -7.85 -13.86 12.94
N SER A 103 -7.58 -13.44 14.17
CA SER A 103 -6.60 -14.10 15.05
C SER A 103 -6.97 -15.57 15.32
N LYS A 104 -8.25 -15.86 15.61
CA LYS A 104 -8.73 -17.23 15.83
C LYS A 104 -8.55 -18.12 14.60
N ASN A 105 -8.82 -17.60 13.40
CA ASN A 105 -8.77 -18.37 12.16
C ASN A 105 -7.33 -18.67 11.72
N TYR A 106 -6.38 -17.76 11.98
CA TYR A 106 -5.04 -17.82 11.39
C TYR A 106 -3.87 -17.83 12.39
N GLY A 107 -4.05 -17.36 13.63
CA GLY A 107 -3.00 -17.13 14.63
C GLY A 107 -2.23 -18.36 15.11
N ASN A 108 -2.69 -19.57 14.79
CA ASN A 108 -2.00 -20.84 15.12
C ASN A 108 -1.24 -21.45 13.93
N GLN A 109 -1.12 -20.73 12.81
CA GLN A 109 -0.48 -21.24 11.59
C GLN A 109 0.83 -20.50 11.31
N SER A 110 1.89 -21.22 10.98
CA SER A 110 3.11 -20.60 10.44
C SER A 110 2.79 -19.86 9.13
N LEU A 111 3.42 -18.71 8.88
CA LEU A 111 3.30 -17.95 7.62
C LEU A 111 3.39 -18.88 6.42
N LYS A 112 2.25 -19.10 5.73
CA LYS A 112 2.18 -19.95 4.53
C LYS A 112 2.91 -19.32 3.34
N LYS A 113 3.01 -17.98 3.32
CA LYS A 113 3.69 -17.21 2.28
C LYS A 113 4.86 -16.44 2.87
N LYS A 114 6.04 -16.57 2.27
CA LYS A 114 7.09 -15.57 2.44
C LYS A 114 6.60 -14.29 1.77
N ALA A 115 6.23 -13.32 2.58
CA ALA A 115 6.02 -11.94 2.15
C ALA A 115 7.17 -11.49 1.24
N ALA A 116 6.86 -11.04 0.02
CA ALA A 116 7.87 -10.45 -0.85
C ALA A 116 8.45 -9.21 -0.17
N LYS A 117 9.78 -9.20 0.01
CA LYS A 117 10.50 -8.05 0.56
C LYS A 117 10.88 -7.14 -0.60
N PHE A 118 10.05 -6.15 -0.87
CA PHE A 118 10.39 -5.10 -1.80
C PHE A 118 11.18 -4.02 -1.06
N LYS A 119 12.35 -3.68 -1.61
CA LYS A 119 13.04 -2.46 -1.20
C LYS A 119 12.37 -1.30 -1.92
N TYR A 120 12.17 -0.20 -1.20
CA TYR A 120 11.86 1.06 -1.85
C TYR A 120 13.03 1.38 -2.79
N GLN A 121 12.72 1.66 -4.05
CA GLN A 121 13.70 2.07 -5.03
C GLN A 121 13.39 3.50 -5.44
N HIS A 122 14.44 4.22 -5.81
CA HIS A 122 14.33 5.47 -6.52
C HIS A 122 14.66 5.14 -7.97
N PRO A 123 13.65 4.93 -8.84
CA PRO A 123 13.90 4.64 -10.24
C PRO A 123 14.75 5.76 -10.84
N GLU A 124 15.63 5.39 -11.77
CA GLU A 124 16.44 6.37 -12.49
C GLU A 124 15.52 7.31 -13.28
N THR A 125 15.76 8.62 -13.17
CA THR A 125 14.99 9.63 -13.91
C THR A 125 15.73 9.98 -15.19
N PHE A 126 15.12 9.66 -16.35
CA PHE A 126 15.64 10.04 -17.66
C PHE A 126 15.22 11.45 -18.05
N THR A 127 13.97 11.83 -17.77
CA THR A 127 13.47 13.18 -18.08
C THR A 127 12.41 13.63 -17.09
N ARG A 128 12.05 14.92 -17.13
CA ARG A 128 11.03 15.49 -16.24
C ARG A 128 9.67 14.84 -16.52
N PRO A 129 8.84 14.59 -15.49
CA PRO A 129 7.54 13.96 -15.68
C PRO A 129 6.63 14.67 -16.68
N ARG A 130 6.62 16.01 -16.71
CA ARG A 130 5.87 16.79 -17.71
C ARG A 130 6.35 16.52 -19.14
N VAL A 131 7.66 16.37 -19.35
CA VAL A 131 8.22 16.11 -20.68
C VAL A 131 7.81 14.72 -21.14
N ALA A 132 8.03 13.69 -20.31
CA ALA A 132 7.62 12.32 -20.61
C ALA A 132 6.10 12.19 -20.82
N TYR A 133 5.30 12.89 -20.03
CA TYR A 133 3.85 12.89 -20.17
C TYR A 133 3.37 13.49 -21.50
N HIS A 134 4.12 14.41 -22.12
CA HIS A 134 3.79 14.99 -23.41
C HIS A 134 4.54 14.38 -24.59
N ALA A 135 5.53 13.52 -24.35
CA ALA A 135 6.24 12.81 -25.41
C ALA A 135 5.30 11.87 -26.19
N PRO A 136 5.64 11.54 -27.45
CA PRO A 136 5.05 10.40 -28.17
C PRO A 136 5.13 9.12 -27.32
N LYS A 137 4.09 8.29 -27.38
CA LYS A 137 3.96 7.10 -26.52
C LYS A 137 3.51 5.90 -27.31
N LYS A 138 3.96 4.73 -26.90
CA LYS A 138 3.45 3.44 -27.38
C LYS A 138 3.11 2.51 -26.24
N TYR A 139 2.17 1.61 -26.51
CA TYR A 139 1.77 0.55 -25.58
C TYR A 139 2.62 -0.69 -25.78
N VAL A 140 3.20 -1.18 -24.70
CA VAL A 140 4.02 -2.41 -24.71
C VAL A 140 3.57 -3.33 -23.59
N LYS A 141 3.89 -4.63 -23.71
CA LYS A 141 3.70 -5.56 -22.59
C LYS A 141 4.70 -5.22 -21.49
N LEU A 142 4.37 -5.45 -20.22
CA LEU A 142 5.29 -5.20 -19.10
C LEU A 142 6.67 -5.87 -19.27
N LYS A 143 6.72 -7.05 -19.90
CA LYS A 143 7.97 -7.77 -20.18
C LYS A 143 8.87 -7.07 -21.21
N GLU A 144 8.30 -6.25 -22.08
CA GLU A 144 8.98 -5.48 -23.14
C GLU A 144 9.37 -4.09 -22.65
N ALA A 145 8.88 -3.66 -21.49
CA ALA A 145 9.14 -2.34 -20.93
C ALA A 145 10.47 -2.25 -20.17
N LEU A 146 11.22 -3.35 -20.01
CA LEU A 146 12.48 -3.32 -19.26
C LEU A 146 13.48 -2.36 -19.89
N ASN A 147 14.02 -1.44 -19.09
CA ASN A 147 14.92 -0.35 -19.50
C ASN A 147 14.30 0.67 -20.47
N GLU A 148 12.97 0.66 -20.61
CA GLU A 148 12.24 1.70 -21.32
C GLU A 148 11.83 2.83 -20.37
N ILE A 149 11.48 3.99 -20.94
CA ILE A 149 11.09 5.17 -20.16
C ILE A 149 9.57 5.17 -20.04
N ALA A 150 9.07 5.14 -18.81
CA ALA A 150 7.63 5.18 -18.56
C ALA A 150 7.04 6.50 -19.08
N ALA A 151 5.86 6.42 -19.70
CA ALA A 151 5.10 7.58 -20.15
C ALA A 151 3.74 7.71 -19.43
N GLU A 152 3.52 6.88 -18.41
CA GLU A 152 2.38 6.91 -17.50
C GLU A 152 2.83 6.59 -16.07
N SER A 153 1.96 6.83 -15.10
CA SER A 153 2.18 6.40 -13.72
C SER A 153 1.59 5.01 -13.53
N VAL A 154 2.35 4.10 -12.90
CA VAL A 154 1.83 2.81 -12.43
C VAL A 154 1.90 2.81 -10.91
N MET A 155 0.73 2.76 -10.25
CA MET A 155 0.61 2.81 -8.80
C MET A 155 -0.07 1.56 -8.26
N ILE A 156 0.24 1.18 -7.02
CA ILE A 156 -0.45 0.08 -6.34
C ILE A 156 -1.40 0.63 -5.29
N TYR A 157 -2.58 0.04 -5.15
CA TYR A 157 -3.53 0.41 -4.10
C TYR A 157 -4.16 -0.81 -3.41
N PRO A 158 -4.19 -0.81 -2.06
CA PRO A 158 -3.41 0.04 -1.15
C PRO A 158 -1.89 -0.31 -1.21
N PRO A 159 -0.96 0.60 -0.86
CA PRO A 159 -1.16 1.87 -0.15
C PRO A 159 -1.38 3.14 -1.00
N GLY A 160 -1.34 3.07 -2.33
CA GLY A 160 -1.49 4.23 -3.22
C GLY A 160 -0.17 4.91 -3.59
N ILE A 161 0.94 4.17 -3.61
CA ILE A 161 2.28 4.70 -3.93
C ILE A 161 2.65 4.31 -5.38
N PRO A 162 3.16 5.25 -6.20
CA PRO A 162 3.68 4.93 -7.51
C PRO A 162 4.89 4.00 -7.43
N LEU A 163 4.89 2.97 -8.27
CA LEU A 163 6.05 2.13 -8.54
C LEU A 163 6.95 2.75 -9.61
N VAL A 164 6.34 3.46 -10.56
CA VAL A 164 7.01 4.25 -11.60
C VAL A 164 6.13 5.42 -12.00
N ILE A 165 6.73 6.56 -12.33
CA ILE A 165 6.06 7.75 -12.89
C ILE A 165 6.62 8.10 -14.28
N PRO A 166 5.95 8.96 -15.06
CA PRO A 166 6.46 9.38 -16.35
C PRO A 166 7.89 9.95 -16.24
N GLY A 167 8.76 9.52 -17.15
CA GLY A 167 10.15 9.97 -17.22
C GLY A 167 11.14 9.14 -16.42
N GLU A 168 10.65 8.19 -15.62
CA GLU A 168 11.49 7.20 -14.95
C GLU A 168 11.75 5.96 -15.82
N VAL A 169 12.89 5.32 -15.62
CA VAL A 169 13.28 4.08 -16.28
C VAL A 169 12.59 2.89 -15.60
N VAL A 170 11.93 2.06 -16.39
CA VAL A 170 11.25 0.85 -15.92
C VAL A 170 12.29 -0.26 -15.67
N THR A 171 12.62 -0.48 -14.40
CA THR A 171 13.59 -1.48 -13.98
C THR A 171 12.97 -2.88 -13.87
N LYS A 172 13.83 -3.90 -13.77
CA LYS A 172 13.41 -5.29 -13.57
C LYS A 172 12.60 -5.45 -12.28
N GLU A 173 12.98 -4.75 -11.23
CA GLU A 173 12.33 -4.82 -9.92
C GLU A 173 10.93 -4.20 -9.96
N ILE A 174 10.73 -3.10 -10.71
CA ILE A 174 9.40 -2.51 -10.94
C ILE A 174 8.51 -3.52 -11.67
N VAL A 175 9.01 -4.15 -12.74
CA VAL A 175 8.25 -5.18 -13.47
C VAL A 175 7.89 -6.37 -12.57
N GLN A 176 8.82 -6.82 -11.72
CA GLN A 176 8.56 -7.89 -10.76
C GLN A 176 7.52 -7.51 -9.70
N GLN A 177 7.57 -6.27 -9.21
CA GLN A 177 6.60 -5.73 -8.27
C GLN A 177 5.20 -5.69 -8.87
N ILE A 178 5.04 -5.08 -10.05
CA ILE A 178 3.73 -4.98 -10.72
C ILE A 178 3.13 -6.39 -10.89
N ASN A 179 3.91 -7.35 -11.40
CA ASN A 179 3.45 -8.73 -11.58
C ASN A 179 3.08 -9.42 -10.25
N TYR A 180 3.82 -9.17 -9.17
CA TYR A 180 3.49 -9.69 -7.84
C TYR A 180 2.15 -9.13 -7.36
N PHE A 181 1.93 -7.82 -7.49
CA PHE A 181 0.70 -7.18 -7.02
C PHE A 181 -0.53 -7.59 -7.84
N LEU A 182 -0.40 -7.71 -9.16
CA LEU A 182 -1.45 -8.28 -10.02
C LEU A 182 -1.80 -9.71 -9.60
N LYS A 183 -0.81 -10.53 -9.24
CA LYS A 183 -1.01 -11.91 -8.78
C LYS A 183 -1.69 -12.00 -7.41
N GLU A 184 -1.41 -11.06 -6.51
CA GLU A 184 -2.07 -10.97 -5.20
C GLU A 184 -3.47 -10.30 -5.29
N ASP A 185 -3.96 -10.04 -6.51
CA ASP A 185 -5.27 -9.46 -6.79
C ASP A 185 -5.44 -8.10 -6.09
N LEU A 186 -4.36 -7.32 -6.07
CA LEU A 186 -4.35 -5.94 -5.60
C LEU A 186 -4.60 -5.00 -6.78
N THR A 187 -5.18 -3.83 -6.49
CA THR A 187 -5.49 -2.86 -7.54
C THR A 187 -4.19 -2.22 -8.03
N VAL A 188 -3.91 -2.37 -9.32
CA VAL A 188 -2.86 -1.60 -10.01
C VAL A 188 -3.56 -0.48 -10.78
N LEU A 189 -3.25 0.76 -10.40
CA LEU A 189 -3.77 1.96 -11.05
C LEU A 189 -2.80 2.36 -12.16
N SER A 190 -3.28 2.27 -13.40
CA SER A 190 -2.59 2.69 -14.61
C SER A 190 -3.62 3.13 -15.66
N ASP A 191 -3.20 3.96 -16.62
CA ASP A 191 -3.99 4.28 -17.82
C ASP A 191 -4.04 3.09 -18.80
N SER A 192 -3.17 2.09 -18.59
CA SER A 192 -3.07 0.87 -19.38
C SER A 192 -3.85 -0.29 -18.76
N LYS A 193 -4.26 -1.24 -19.61
CA LYS A 193 -4.83 -2.52 -19.13
C LYS A 193 -3.77 -3.31 -18.37
N ASP A 194 -4.20 -4.15 -17.42
CA ASP A 194 -3.33 -5.05 -16.68
C ASP A 194 -2.40 -5.84 -17.61
N GLY A 195 -1.11 -5.85 -17.26
CA GLY A 195 -0.07 -6.50 -18.06
C GLY A 195 0.57 -5.61 -19.15
N TYR A 196 0.06 -4.40 -19.36
CA TYR A 196 0.60 -3.42 -20.30
C TYR A 196 1.05 -2.14 -19.60
N ILE A 197 1.94 -1.40 -20.26
CA ILE A 197 2.40 -0.09 -19.84
C ILE A 197 2.64 0.81 -21.05
N ARG A 198 2.41 2.12 -20.90
CA ARG A 198 2.85 3.12 -21.87
C ARG A 198 4.29 3.53 -21.62
N ILE A 199 5.10 3.45 -22.68
CA ILE A 199 6.48 3.95 -22.70
C ILE A 199 6.61 5.11 -23.70
N ILE A 200 7.66 5.90 -23.55
CA ILE A 200 8.02 6.91 -24.55
C ILE A 200 8.38 6.22 -25.86
N ASP A 201 7.83 6.70 -26.97
CA ASP A 201 8.21 6.26 -28.30
C ASP A 201 9.43 7.04 -28.79
N LYS A 202 10.62 6.43 -28.62
CA LYS A 202 11.92 7.04 -28.93
C LYS A 202 12.10 7.35 -30.42
N GLU A 203 11.45 6.58 -31.30
CA GLU A 203 11.57 6.72 -32.76
C GLU A 203 10.79 7.94 -33.27
N GLU A 204 9.66 8.24 -32.64
CA GLU A 204 8.77 9.35 -33.01
C GLU A 204 9.09 10.65 -32.25
N TRP A 205 10.00 10.61 -31.28
CA TRP A 205 10.31 11.76 -30.44
C TRP A 205 11.55 12.50 -30.94
N GLU A 206 11.32 13.53 -31.76
CA GLU A 206 12.38 14.36 -32.37
C GLU A 206 13.39 14.94 -31.35
N LYS A 207 12.94 15.20 -30.11
CA LYS A 207 13.78 15.78 -29.05
C LYS A 207 14.47 14.74 -28.18
N PHE A 208 14.36 13.45 -28.49
CA PHE A 208 14.87 12.39 -27.62
C PHE A 208 16.38 12.53 -27.35
N ASP A 209 17.15 12.90 -28.38
CA ASP A 209 18.60 13.09 -28.27
C ASP A 209 19.00 14.29 -27.39
N ASP A 210 18.12 15.29 -27.22
CA ASP A 210 18.37 16.43 -26.31
C ASP A 210 18.41 16.00 -24.82
N TYR A 211 17.93 14.80 -24.52
CA TYR A 211 17.84 14.24 -23.16
C TYR A 211 18.79 13.06 -22.93
N LYS A 212 19.59 12.67 -23.93
CA LYS A 212 20.67 11.69 -23.73
C LYS A 212 21.85 12.41 -23.08
N GLU A 213 22.14 12.10 -21.81
CA GLU A 213 23.40 12.47 -21.16
C GLU A 213 24.58 11.64 -21.68
#